data_AF-V5ICI5-F1
#
_entry.id   AF-V5ICI5-F1
#
_cell.length_a   1.000
_cell.length_b   1.000
_cell.length_c   1.000
_cell.angle_alpha   90.00
_cell.angle_beta   90.00
_cell.angle_gamma   90.00
#
_symmetry.space_group_name_H-M   'P 1'
#
loop_
_entity.id
_entity.type
_entity.pdbx_description
1 polymer ?
#
loop_
_entity_poly.entity_id
_entity_poly.type
_entity_poly.pdbx_seq_one_letter_code
_entity_poly.pdbx_strand_id
1 'polypeptide(L)'
;MPLHLHLELWSLLMTCLEVFGVTSTSPGKAGGVWIPLETPYLNSSETPLNEKDVKLQRYQDFKKGILFGSLVLVYSSLKNDPCRLCKLTYYPNSKKTPEGQIDLLTTSSDPSFRDMVQGFSAMSAPFHDRAYRAITWFYRCDNYDYESRVIFSDYKYCTIIRTEGYKNLCELFTGGRHDSDRVNSWCFFIYTVFCGKPAVTFKNLEECWGAPDKTML
;
A
#
# COMPACT_ATOMS: atom_id res chain seq x y z
N MET A 1 8.13 17.39 60.95
CA MET A 1 8.30 16.03 60.37
C MET A 1 7.02 15.70 59.59
N PRO A 2 7.10 15.15 58.38
CA PRO A 2 7.36 15.85 57.12
C PRO A 2 6.16 15.81 56.16
N LEU A 3 5.96 16.86 55.34
CA LEU A 3 5.14 16.79 54.12
C LEU A 3 5.61 17.83 53.11
N HIS A 4 6.81 17.67 52.57
CA HIS A 4 7.34 18.53 51.51
C HIS A 4 8.26 17.72 50.61
N LEU A 5 7.67 16.98 49.66
CA LEU A 5 8.37 16.37 48.52
C LEU A 5 7.34 15.73 47.57
N HIS A 6 6.57 16.54 46.83
CA HIS A 6 5.88 16.03 45.64
C HIS A 6 5.32 17.05 44.62
N LEU A 7 5.83 18.30 44.54
CA LEU A 7 5.26 19.28 43.60
C LEU A 7 6.24 20.06 42.70
N GLU A 8 7.53 19.74 42.68
CA GLU A 8 8.55 20.52 41.95
C GLU A 8 9.17 19.76 40.77
N LEU A 9 8.41 18.91 40.08
CA LEU A 9 8.90 18.22 38.86
C LEU A 9 8.00 18.33 37.63
N TRP A 10 6.93 19.14 37.70
CA TRP A 10 6.02 19.37 36.57
C TRP A 10 6.20 20.72 35.86
N SER A 11 7.10 21.58 36.34
CA SER A 11 7.31 22.93 35.79
C SER A 11 8.43 23.05 34.76
N LEU A 12 9.07 21.94 34.35
CA LEU A 12 10.26 21.95 33.49
C LEU A 12 10.10 21.30 32.11
N LEU A 13 8.90 20.93 31.68
CA LEU A 13 8.68 20.27 30.38
C LEU A 13 7.82 21.07 29.37
N MET A 14 7.66 22.38 29.56
CA MET A 14 6.82 23.24 28.70
C MET A 14 7.55 24.50 28.22
N THR A 15 8.76 24.35 27.71
CA THR A 15 9.44 25.41 26.95
C THR A 15 10.21 24.78 25.80
N CYS A 16 9.55 24.64 24.64
CA CYS A 16 10.14 24.58 23.30
C CYS A 16 9.02 24.38 22.26
N LEU A 17 8.17 25.40 22.10
CA LEU A 17 7.27 25.54 20.95
C LEU A 17 7.30 27.03 20.56
N GLU A 18 8.42 27.46 19.96
CA GLU A 18 8.47 28.73 19.26
C GLU A 18 7.73 28.59 17.93
N VAL A 19 6.57 29.23 17.84
CA VAL A 19 5.81 29.42 16.61
C VAL A 19 6.41 30.61 15.89
N PHE A 20 7.09 30.39 14.77
CA PHE A 20 7.50 31.47 13.87
C PHE A 20 6.31 31.91 13.02
N GLY A 21 5.71 33.06 13.36
CA GLY A 21 4.80 33.78 12.48
C GLY A 21 5.59 34.56 11.43
N VAL A 22 5.48 34.17 10.15
CA VAL A 22 6.07 34.93 9.04
C VAL A 22 5.01 35.89 8.50
N THR A 23 5.21 37.19 8.73
CA THR A 23 4.43 38.26 8.09
C THR A 23 4.98 38.55 6.69
N SER A 24 4.15 38.40 5.66
CA SER A 24 4.48 38.78 4.28
C SER A 24 4.16 40.26 4.04
N THR A 25 5.19 41.06 3.77
CA THR A 25 5.06 42.43 3.26
C THR A 25 5.28 42.42 1.75
N SER A 26 4.20 42.65 0.99
CA SER A 26 4.28 42.97 -0.45
C SER A 26 4.76 44.41 -0.66
N PRO A 27 5.56 44.67 -1.70
CA PRO A 27 5.21 45.81 -2.54
C PRO A 27 5.49 45.64 -4.05
N GLY A 28 4.62 46.24 -4.87
CA GLY A 28 5.05 47.14 -5.95
C GLY A 28 5.22 46.60 -7.38
N LYS A 29 4.33 47.07 -8.27
CA LYS A 29 4.29 46.90 -9.74
C LYS A 29 5.60 47.21 -10.50
N ALA A 30 5.91 46.45 -11.56
CA ALA A 30 6.58 46.93 -12.78
C ALA A 30 6.37 45.99 -13.99
N GLY A 31 5.97 46.57 -15.13
CA GLY A 31 6.34 46.18 -16.50
C GLY A 31 5.86 44.85 -17.11
N GLY A 32 4.93 44.91 -18.06
CA GLY A 32 4.55 43.76 -18.88
C GLY A 32 5.63 43.38 -19.89
N VAL A 33 6.06 42.11 -19.84
CA VAL A 33 6.86 41.43 -20.86
C VAL A 33 6.13 40.13 -21.19
N TRP A 34 5.79 39.94 -22.47
CA TRP A 34 5.21 38.69 -22.95
C TRP A 34 6.30 37.62 -23.02
N ILE A 35 6.22 36.61 -22.16
CA ILE A 35 7.06 35.41 -22.18
C ILE A 35 6.19 34.24 -22.70
N PRO A 36 6.69 33.38 -23.61
CA PRO A 36 5.93 32.25 -24.16
C PRO A 36 5.46 31.30 -23.06
N LEU A 37 4.31 30.66 -23.29
CA LEU A 37 3.68 29.67 -22.40
C LEU A 37 4.60 28.45 -22.21
N GLU A 38 5.56 28.53 -21.30
CA GLU A 38 6.10 27.37 -20.61
C GLU A 38 5.03 26.93 -19.61
N THR A 39 4.45 25.75 -19.84
CA THR A 39 3.61 25.06 -18.86
C THR A 39 4.38 24.97 -17.55
N PRO A 40 3.91 25.61 -16.45
CA PRO A 40 4.60 25.52 -15.20
C PRO A 40 4.55 24.07 -14.74
N TYR A 41 5.72 23.46 -14.57
CA TYR A 41 5.86 22.38 -13.60
C TYR A 41 5.38 22.95 -12.27
N LEU A 42 4.13 22.65 -11.93
CA LEU A 42 3.54 23.00 -10.65
C LEU A 42 4.36 22.25 -9.60
N ASN A 43 5.37 22.92 -9.05
CA ASN A 43 5.93 22.59 -7.76
C ASN A 43 4.79 22.78 -6.75
N SER A 44 3.96 21.75 -6.64
CA SER A 44 2.92 21.63 -5.63
C SER A 44 3.63 21.53 -4.27
N SER A 45 3.87 22.68 -3.67
CA SER A 45 4.20 22.79 -2.25
C SER A 45 2.95 22.62 -1.36
N GLU A 46 1.74 22.60 -1.94
CA GLU A 46 0.48 22.65 -1.18
C GLU A 46 -0.37 21.38 -1.24
N THR A 47 -0.30 20.57 -2.31
CA THR A 47 -1.02 19.29 -2.34
C THR A 47 -0.19 18.16 -1.75
N PRO A 48 -0.72 17.39 -0.76
CA PRO A 48 -0.09 16.18 -0.27
C PRO A 48 0.24 15.22 -1.42
N LEU A 49 1.36 14.51 -1.31
CA LEU A 49 1.81 13.54 -2.31
C LEU A 49 0.68 12.55 -2.62
N ASN A 50 0.29 12.44 -3.88
CA ASN A 50 -0.77 11.55 -4.32
C ASN A 50 -0.22 10.12 -4.53
N GLU A 51 -0.98 9.08 -4.18
CA GLU A 51 -0.54 7.68 -4.35
C GLU A 51 -0.32 7.28 -5.83
N LYS A 52 -0.86 8.05 -6.78
CA LYS A 52 -0.66 7.85 -8.24
C LYS A 52 0.38 8.82 -8.83
N ASP A 53 1.07 9.59 -8.01
CA ASP A 53 2.06 10.57 -8.44
C ASP A 53 3.26 9.88 -9.12
N VAL A 54 3.72 10.44 -10.24
CA VAL A 54 4.85 9.94 -11.03
C VAL A 54 6.15 9.85 -10.22
N LYS A 55 6.32 10.66 -9.16
CA LYS A 55 7.47 10.59 -8.25
C LYS A 55 7.55 9.25 -7.51
N LEU A 56 6.41 8.57 -7.33
CA LEU A 56 6.33 7.27 -6.67
C LEU A 56 6.55 6.09 -7.62
N GLN A 57 6.57 6.31 -8.95
CA GLN A 57 6.60 5.21 -9.93
C GLN A 57 7.71 4.19 -9.69
N ARG A 58 8.87 4.64 -9.19
CA ARG A 58 10.02 3.77 -8.88
C ARG A 58 9.75 2.76 -7.77
N TYR A 59 8.68 2.93 -6.99
CA TYR A 59 8.20 2.05 -5.92
C TYR A 59 6.92 1.29 -6.30
N GLN A 60 6.46 1.44 -7.54
CA GLN A 60 5.20 0.89 -8.02
C GLN A 60 5.43 -0.18 -9.08
N ASP A 61 6.54 -0.91 -9.03
CA ASP A 61 6.77 -2.04 -9.92
C ASP A 61 6.19 -3.31 -9.30
N PHE A 62 5.07 -3.77 -9.85
CA PHE A 62 4.33 -4.93 -9.35
C PHE A 62 5.20 -6.19 -9.37
N LYS A 63 5.85 -6.46 -10.50
CA LYS A 63 6.67 -7.66 -10.69
C LYS A 63 7.81 -7.71 -9.69
N LYS A 64 8.50 -6.58 -9.46
CA LYS A 64 9.56 -6.52 -8.43
C LYS A 64 9.00 -6.70 -7.01
N GLY A 65 7.82 -6.15 -6.73
CA GLY A 65 7.18 -6.25 -5.42
C GLY A 65 6.78 -7.67 -5.01
N ILE A 66 6.61 -8.59 -5.97
CA ILE A 66 6.19 -9.98 -5.72
C ILE A 66 7.26 -11.03 -6.05
N LEU A 67 8.48 -10.61 -6.44
CA LEU A 67 9.51 -11.53 -6.94
C LEU A 67 10.11 -12.45 -5.87
N PHE A 68 10.08 -12.05 -4.60
CA PHE A 68 10.88 -12.65 -3.52
C PHE A 68 10.18 -13.79 -2.76
N GLY A 69 9.06 -14.31 -3.26
CA GLY A 69 8.37 -15.48 -2.70
C GLY A 69 6.88 -15.23 -2.49
N SER A 70 6.29 -15.95 -1.52
CA SER A 70 4.89 -15.73 -1.15
C SER A 70 4.73 -14.49 -0.28
N LEU A 71 3.77 -13.65 -0.63
CA LEU A 71 3.32 -12.55 0.20
C LEU A 71 2.02 -12.93 0.90
N VAL A 72 1.90 -12.63 2.19
CA VAL A 72 0.71 -12.89 3.02
C VAL A 72 0.06 -11.57 3.39
N LEU A 73 -1.27 -11.52 3.36
CA LEU A 73 -2.03 -10.34 3.72
C LEU A 73 -1.91 -10.05 5.22
N VAL A 74 -1.58 -8.80 5.54
CA VAL A 74 -1.48 -8.33 6.93
C VAL A 74 -2.57 -7.31 7.23
N TYR A 75 -2.78 -6.28 6.39
CA TYR A 75 -3.84 -5.29 6.58
C TYR A 75 -4.81 -5.26 5.40
N SER A 76 -6.10 -5.09 5.69
CA SER A 76 -7.13 -4.83 4.68
C SER A 76 -8.07 -3.71 5.14
N SER A 77 -8.44 -2.83 4.21
CA SER A 77 -9.43 -1.79 4.45
C SER A 77 -10.88 -2.31 4.38
N LEU A 78 -11.08 -3.59 4.04
CA LEU A 78 -12.40 -4.21 3.95
C LEU A 78 -12.54 -5.34 4.99
N LYS A 79 -13.41 -5.11 5.98
CA LYS A 79 -13.63 -6.05 7.09
C LYS A 79 -14.29 -7.36 6.64
N ASN A 80 -15.33 -7.27 5.81
CA ASN A 80 -16.08 -8.41 5.31
C ASN A 80 -15.86 -8.52 3.81
N ASP A 81 -14.94 -9.41 3.43
CA ASP A 81 -14.60 -9.73 2.05
C ASP A 81 -14.71 -11.25 1.87
N PRO A 82 -15.70 -11.74 1.08
CA PRO A 82 -15.86 -13.16 0.83
C PRO A 82 -14.74 -13.74 -0.04
N CYS A 83 -13.99 -12.92 -0.78
CA CYS A 83 -12.90 -13.32 -1.67
C CYS A 83 -11.61 -12.56 -1.34
N ARG A 84 -11.28 -12.47 -0.06
CA ARG A 84 -10.07 -11.82 0.40
C ARG A 84 -8.86 -12.59 -0.11
N LEU A 85 -7.91 -11.89 -0.74
CA LEU A 85 -6.64 -12.48 -1.12
C LEU A 85 -5.75 -12.59 0.11
N CYS A 86 -5.53 -13.79 0.62
CA CYS A 86 -4.74 -14.05 1.83
C CYS A 86 -3.26 -14.33 1.53
N LYS A 87 -2.97 -14.90 0.36
CA LYS A 87 -1.60 -15.16 -0.08
C LYS A 87 -1.46 -14.99 -1.57
N LEU A 88 -0.37 -14.37 -1.99
CA LEU A 88 0.05 -14.22 -3.38
C LEU A 88 1.37 -14.98 -3.57
N THR A 89 1.45 -15.91 -4.51
CA THR A 89 2.72 -16.57 -4.86
C THR A 89 2.99 -16.39 -6.35
N TYR A 90 4.07 -15.71 -6.68
CA TYR A 90 4.43 -15.42 -8.06
C TYR A 90 5.37 -16.46 -8.65
N TYR A 91 5.04 -16.94 -9.85
CA TYR A 91 5.82 -17.90 -10.61
C TYR A 91 6.15 -17.33 -12.00
N PRO A 92 7.30 -16.64 -12.16
CA PRO A 92 7.64 -15.94 -13.40
C PRO A 92 7.82 -16.86 -14.62
N ASN A 93 8.13 -18.14 -14.41
CA ASN A 93 8.52 -19.09 -15.47
C ASN A 93 7.45 -20.14 -15.78
N SER A 94 6.19 -19.94 -15.37
CA SER A 94 5.14 -20.95 -15.51
C SER A 94 4.58 -21.14 -16.93
N LYS A 95 5.02 -20.33 -17.90
CA LYS A 95 4.57 -20.30 -19.31
C LYS A 95 3.06 -20.02 -19.50
N LYS A 96 2.31 -19.66 -18.45
CA LYS A 96 0.88 -19.30 -18.55
C LYS A 96 0.66 -17.98 -19.29
N THR A 97 1.57 -17.03 -19.09
CA THR A 97 1.71 -15.80 -19.87
C THR A 97 3.22 -15.55 -20.11
N PRO A 98 3.60 -14.53 -20.93
CA PRO A 98 5.00 -14.10 -21.01
C PRO A 98 5.61 -13.63 -19.68
N GLU A 99 4.78 -13.21 -18.73
CA GLU A 99 5.20 -12.79 -17.39
C GLU A 99 4.93 -13.86 -16.31
N GLY A 100 4.46 -15.05 -16.69
CA GLY A 100 4.24 -16.18 -15.78
C GLY A 100 2.83 -16.26 -15.21
N GLN A 101 2.72 -16.67 -13.95
CA GLN A 101 1.44 -16.79 -13.25
C GLN A 101 1.55 -16.32 -11.81
N ILE A 102 0.40 -16.08 -11.20
CA ILE A 102 0.25 -15.84 -9.78
C ILE A 102 -0.76 -16.83 -9.21
N ASP A 103 -0.36 -17.50 -8.14
CA ASP A 103 -1.22 -18.38 -7.38
C ASP A 103 -1.78 -17.56 -6.20
N LEU A 104 -3.10 -17.58 -6.07
CA LEU A 104 -3.86 -16.81 -5.10
C LEU A 104 -4.55 -17.75 -4.15
N LEU A 105 -4.43 -17.43 -2.87
CA LEU A 105 -5.14 -18.10 -1.81
C LEU A 105 -6.19 -17.18 -1.25
N THR A 106 -7.45 -17.62 -1.17
CA THR A 106 -8.55 -16.76 -0.75
C THR A 106 -9.37 -17.31 0.41
N THR A 107 -10.20 -16.45 0.99
CA THR A 107 -11.21 -16.82 2.00
C THR A 107 -12.47 -17.44 1.40
N SER A 108 -12.53 -17.67 0.09
CA SER A 108 -13.74 -18.22 -0.54
C SER A 108 -14.12 -19.57 0.07
N SER A 109 -15.40 -19.74 0.35
CA SER A 109 -15.97 -21.03 0.73
C SER A 109 -16.09 -22.00 -0.44
N ASP A 110 -16.12 -21.49 -1.67
CA ASP A 110 -16.09 -22.31 -2.88
C ASP A 110 -14.66 -22.82 -3.12
N PRO A 111 -14.44 -24.15 -3.13
CA PRO A 111 -13.12 -24.74 -3.39
C PRO A 111 -12.49 -24.28 -4.71
N SER A 112 -13.30 -23.96 -5.72
CA SER A 112 -12.85 -23.50 -7.04
C SER A 112 -12.17 -22.14 -6.99
N PHE A 113 -12.51 -21.32 -5.98
CA PHE A 113 -11.93 -19.98 -5.80
C PHE A 113 -11.05 -19.86 -4.57
N ARG A 114 -10.94 -20.93 -3.77
CA ARG A 114 -10.09 -20.97 -2.57
C ARG A 114 -8.61 -20.97 -2.94
N ASP A 115 -8.25 -21.75 -3.95
CA ASP A 115 -6.90 -21.86 -4.51
C ASP A 115 -6.97 -21.56 -6.01
N MET A 116 -6.65 -20.32 -6.41
CA MET A 116 -6.76 -19.86 -7.79
C MET A 116 -5.39 -19.73 -8.45
N VAL A 117 -5.30 -20.10 -9.73
CA VAL A 117 -4.10 -19.91 -10.55
C VAL A 117 -4.41 -18.97 -11.70
N GLN A 118 -3.84 -17.77 -11.69
CA GLN A 118 -4.08 -16.74 -12.71
C GLN A 118 -2.85 -16.49 -13.55
N GLY A 119 -3.05 -16.26 -14.86
CA GLY A 119 -1.98 -15.75 -15.69
C GLY A 119 -1.59 -14.35 -15.20
N PHE A 120 -0.30 -14.08 -15.03
CA PHE A 120 0.15 -12.79 -14.53
C PHE A 120 0.54 -11.88 -15.69
N SER A 121 0.09 -10.63 -15.66
CA SER A 121 0.56 -9.59 -16.56
C SER A 121 0.40 -8.26 -15.87
N ALA A 122 1.46 -7.47 -15.80
CA ALA A 122 1.39 -6.11 -15.28
C ALA A 122 1.43 -5.09 -16.43
N MET A 123 0.95 -3.86 -16.23
CA MET A 123 1.14 -2.76 -17.18
C MET A 123 1.58 -1.48 -16.48
N SER A 124 2.17 -0.57 -17.23
CA SER A 124 2.52 0.75 -16.73
C SER A 124 1.28 1.61 -16.55
N ALA A 125 1.26 2.38 -15.47
CA ALA A 125 0.21 3.35 -15.25
C ALA A 125 0.27 4.49 -16.28
N PRO A 126 -0.85 5.16 -16.58
CA PRO A 126 -0.83 6.35 -17.44
C PRO A 126 0.17 7.39 -16.94
N PHE A 127 0.90 8.03 -17.87
CA PHE A 127 1.91 9.05 -17.58
C PHE A 127 3.14 8.57 -16.78
N HIS A 128 3.31 7.26 -16.58
CA HIS A 128 4.49 6.67 -15.94
C HIS A 128 5.46 6.11 -17.01
N ASP A 129 6.72 5.99 -16.62
CA ASP A 129 7.72 5.31 -17.45
C ASP A 129 7.33 3.83 -17.66
N ARG A 130 7.50 3.35 -18.89
CA ARG A 130 7.21 1.96 -19.28
C ARG A 130 8.05 0.93 -18.53
N ALA A 131 9.17 1.36 -17.94
CA ALA A 131 10.02 0.54 -17.08
C ALA A 131 9.33 0.13 -15.76
N TYR A 132 8.31 0.86 -15.31
CA TYR A 132 7.58 0.57 -14.07
C TYR A 132 6.17 0.09 -14.40
N ARG A 133 5.87 -1.16 -14.03
CA ARG A 133 4.59 -1.82 -14.32
C ARG A 133 3.77 -1.91 -13.03
N ALA A 134 2.89 -0.94 -12.82
CA ALA A 134 2.17 -0.74 -11.57
C ALA A 134 0.82 -1.42 -11.46
N ILE A 135 0.20 -1.78 -12.59
CA ILE A 135 -1.19 -2.23 -12.64
C ILE A 135 -1.25 -3.69 -13.05
N THR A 136 -2.08 -4.47 -12.38
CA THR A 136 -2.49 -5.82 -12.80
C THR A 136 -3.97 -6.02 -12.50
N TRP A 137 -4.52 -7.21 -12.74
CA TRP A 137 -5.92 -7.51 -12.46
C TRP A 137 -6.04 -8.75 -11.59
N PHE A 138 -6.95 -8.68 -10.61
CA PHE A 138 -7.26 -9.81 -9.75
C PHE A 138 -8.74 -10.13 -9.79
N TYR A 139 -9.05 -11.40 -10.05
CA TYR A 139 -10.38 -11.95 -9.85
C TYR A 139 -10.81 -11.87 -8.38
N ARG A 140 -12.06 -11.49 -8.12
CA ARG A 140 -12.63 -11.37 -6.75
C ARG A 140 -13.87 -12.25 -6.50
N CYS A 141 -13.88 -13.45 -7.07
CA CYS A 141 -14.91 -14.49 -6.85
C CYS A 141 -16.35 -14.06 -7.20
N ASP A 142 -16.49 -13.06 -8.06
CA ASP A 142 -17.77 -12.47 -8.46
C ASP A 142 -17.90 -12.37 -9.99
N ASN A 143 -17.12 -13.17 -10.73
CA ASN A 143 -17.02 -13.18 -12.20
C ASN A 143 -16.33 -11.96 -12.83
N TYR A 144 -15.67 -11.10 -12.03
CA TYR A 144 -14.94 -9.94 -12.54
C TYR A 144 -13.48 -9.93 -12.10
N ASP A 145 -12.62 -9.49 -13.01
CA ASP A 145 -11.23 -9.15 -12.76
C ASP A 145 -11.13 -7.64 -12.49
N TYR A 146 -10.59 -7.26 -11.33
CA TYR A 146 -10.51 -5.87 -10.91
C TYR A 146 -9.10 -5.32 -11.07
N GLU A 147 -9.01 -4.14 -11.71
CA GLU A 147 -7.77 -3.40 -11.81
C GLU A 147 -7.22 -3.09 -10.42
N SER A 148 -5.98 -3.52 -10.20
CA SER A 148 -5.27 -3.44 -8.94
C SER A 148 -3.91 -2.80 -9.17
N ARG A 149 -3.62 -1.74 -8.42
CA ARG A 149 -2.42 -0.93 -8.57
C ARG A 149 -1.52 -1.07 -7.35
N VAL A 150 -0.23 -1.29 -7.55
CA VAL A 150 0.76 -1.08 -6.47
C VAL A 150 0.86 0.42 -6.20
N ILE A 151 0.53 0.82 -4.97
CA ILE A 151 0.77 2.20 -4.52
C ILE A 151 2.18 2.35 -3.94
N PHE A 152 2.71 1.28 -3.34
CA PHE A 152 4.08 1.22 -2.84
C PHE A 152 4.55 -0.23 -2.63
N SER A 153 5.82 -0.49 -2.93
CA SER A 153 6.54 -1.69 -2.53
C SER A 153 7.96 -1.32 -2.11
N ASP A 154 8.47 -2.00 -1.09
CA ASP A 154 9.87 -1.89 -0.69
C ASP A 154 10.79 -2.83 -1.50
N TYR A 155 10.20 -3.65 -2.39
CA TYR A 155 10.84 -4.70 -3.18
C TYR A 155 11.65 -5.69 -2.36
N LYS A 156 11.27 -5.93 -1.10
CA LYS A 156 11.94 -6.89 -0.22
C LYS A 156 10.93 -7.68 0.58
N TYR A 157 10.07 -6.99 1.30
CA TYR A 157 9.22 -7.56 2.32
C TYR A 157 7.77 -7.11 2.25
N CYS A 158 7.41 -6.10 1.47
CA CYS A 158 6.03 -5.63 1.44
C CYS A 158 5.60 -4.97 0.14
N THR A 159 4.31 -5.12 -0.15
CA THR A 159 3.63 -4.51 -1.29
C THR A 159 2.23 -4.08 -0.85
N ILE A 160 1.88 -2.84 -1.14
CA ILE A 160 0.56 -2.27 -0.87
C ILE A 160 -0.18 -2.12 -2.20
N ILE A 161 -1.38 -2.67 -2.24
CA ILE A 161 -2.20 -2.75 -3.45
C ILE A 161 -3.51 -1.99 -3.20
N ARG A 162 -3.90 -1.16 -4.16
CA ARG A 162 -5.20 -0.49 -4.23
C ARG A 162 -6.02 -1.11 -5.36
N THR A 163 -7.25 -1.52 -5.07
CA THR A 163 -8.22 -2.01 -6.05
C THR A 163 -9.46 -1.09 -6.01
N GLU A 164 -9.41 0.01 -6.76
CA GLU A 164 -10.45 1.07 -6.69
C GLU A 164 -11.84 0.55 -7.06
N GLY A 165 -11.92 -0.24 -8.14
CA GLY A 165 -13.17 -0.83 -8.62
C GLY A 165 -13.78 -1.85 -7.66
N TYR A 166 -13.02 -2.32 -6.67
CA TYR A 166 -13.48 -3.27 -5.65
C TYR A 166 -13.58 -2.58 -4.29
N LYS A 167 -14.63 -1.77 -4.11
CA LYS A 167 -14.93 -1.05 -2.84
C LYS A 167 -13.77 -0.17 -2.34
N ASN A 168 -12.98 0.39 -3.26
CA ASN A 168 -11.78 1.15 -2.92
C ASN A 168 -10.82 0.40 -1.97
N LEU A 169 -10.72 -0.92 -2.15
CA LEU A 169 -9.95 -1.81 -1.29
C LEU A 169 -8.46 -1.44 -1.30
N CYS A 170 -7.87 -1.41 -0.11
CA CYS A 170 -6.44 -1.26 0.08
C CYS A 170 -5.91 -2.38 0.98
N GLU A 171 -4.90 -3.08 0.49
CA GLU A 171 -4.34 -4.29 1.08
C GLU A 171 -2.82 -4.15 1.23
N LEU A 172 -2.30 -4.47 2.41
CA LEU A 172 -0.86 -4.59 2.67
C LEU A 172 -0.50 -6.05 2.76
N PHE A 173 0.35 -6.50 1.84
CA PHE A 173 0.94 -7.83 1.84
C PHE A 173 2.39 -7.76 2.30
N THR A 174 2.81 -8.77 3.05
CA THR A 174 4.20 -8.91 3.51
C THR A 174 4.78 -10.27 3.16
N GLY A 175 6.04 -10.31 2.75
CA GLY A 175 6.79 -11.54 2.51
C GLY A 175 7.76 -11.86 3.64
N GLY A 176 8.12 -13.14 3.77
CA GLY A 176 9.09 -13.62 4.75
C GLY A 176 8.47 -14.13 6.05
N ARG A 177 9.34 -14.44 7.01
CA ARG A 177 9.01 -15.00 8.32
C ARG A 177 8.36 -13.92 9.22
N HIS A 178 7.11 -14.14 9.63
CA HIS A 178 6.32 -13.23 10.49
C HIS A 178 6.78 -13.20 11.96
N ASP A 179 7.79 -14.00 12.30
CA ASP A 179 8.27 -14.34 13.64
C ASP A 179 9.45 -13.49 14.11
N SER A 180 9.66 -12.30 13.55
CA SER A 180 10.66 -11.39 14.12
C SER A 180 10.27 -9.95 13.94
N ASP A 181 10.70 -9.14 14.91
CA ASP A 181 10.57 -7.70 15.07
C ASP A 181 11.23 -6.87 13.92
N ARG A 182 11.34 -7.45 12.72
CA ARG A 182 12.01 -6.95 11.50
C ARG A 182 11.05 -6.41 10.45
N VAL A 183 9.73 -6.44 10.67
CA VAL A 183 8.79 -6.00 9.64
C VAL A 183 8.79 -4.47 9.54
N ASN A 184 9.55 -4.00 8.56
CA ASN A 184 9.68 -2.65 8.00
C ASN A 184 8.55 -1.66 8.40
N SER A 185 8.86 -0.68 9.25
CA SER A 185 7.90 0.36 9.67
C SER A 185 7.36 1.22 8.50
N TRP A 186 8.09 1.29 7.38
CA TRP A 186 7.72 2.13 6.24
C TRP A 186 6.43 1.68 5.55
N CYS A 187 6.22 0.39 5.30
CA CYS A 187 4.99 -0.06 4.65
C CYS A 187 3.76 0.15 5.52
N PHE A 188 3.88 -0.06 6.84
CA PHE A 188 2.79 0.22 7.77
C PHE A 188 2.47 1.73 7.85
N PHE A 189 3.51 2.56 7.89
CA PHE A 189 3.36 4.01 7.85
C PHE A 189 2.71 4.47 6.54
N ILE A 190 3.23 4.03 5.39
CA ILE A 190 2.73 4.39 4.06
C ILE A 190 1.30 3.90 3.86
N TYR A 191 0.97 2.69 4.33
CA TYR A 191 -0.41 2.21 4.35
C TYR A 191 -1.30 3.17 5.14
N THR A 192 -0.88 3.60 6.33
CA THR A 192 -1.65 4.53 7.15
C THR A 192 -1.84 5.88 6.45
N VAL A 193 -0.82 6.38 5.74
CA VAL A 193 -0.88 7.65 5.00
C VAL A 193 -1.87 7.58 3.82
N PHE A 194 -1.82 6.52 3.01
CA PHE A 194 -2.66 6.43 1.81
C PHE A 194 -4.01 5.75 2.03
N CYS A 195 -4.09 4.81 2.95
CA CYS A 195 -5.26 3.94 3.16
C CYS A 195 -5.95 4.14 4.50
N GLY A 196 -5.32 4.84 5.44
CA GLY A 196 -5.86 5.09 6.78
C GLY A 196 -5.77 3.87 7.70
N LYS A 197 -6.65 3.83 8.70
CA LYS A 197 -6.72 2.72 9.66
C LYS A 197 -7.25 1.46 8.96
N PRO A 198 -6.58 0.30 9.06
CA PRO A 198 -7.11 -0.94 8.49
C PRO A 198 -8.41 -1.34 9.18
N ALA A 199 -9.32 -1.93 8.41
CA ALA A 199 -10.59 -2.45 8.93
C ALA A 199 -10.41 -3.83 9.59
N VAL A 200 -9.41 -4.59 9.15
CA VAL A 200 -9.02 -5.89 9.72
C VAL A 200 -7.50 -6.10 9.57
N THR A 201 -6.92 -6.83 10.53
CA THR A 201 -5.49 -7.14 10.58
C THR A 201 -5.27 -8.64 10.84
N PHE A 202 -4.26 -9.23 10.21
CA PHE A 202 -3.92 -10.64 10.35
C PHE A 202 -2.46 -10.79 10.75
N LYS A 203 -2.18 -11.66 11.73
CA LYS A 203 -0.81 -11.94 12.21
C LYS A 203 -0.12 -13.03 11.41
N ASN A 204 -0.90 -13.91 10.78
CA ASN A 204 -0.41 -15.04 10.00
C ASN A 204 -1.44 -15.44 8.94
N LEU A 205 -1.03 -16.37 8.07
CA LEU A 205 -1.88 -16.86 6.98
C LEU A 205 -3.15 -17.56 7.48
N GLU A 206 -3.08 -18.30 8.57
CA GLU A 206 -4.20 -19.08 9.11
C GLU A 206 -5.33 -18.19 9.59
N GLU A 207 -5.00 -17.04 10.20
CA GLU A 207 -5.98 -16.02 10.61
C GLU A 207 -6.71 -15.39 9.41
N CYS A 208 -6.02 -15.21 8.28
CA CYS A 208 -6.66 -14.67 7.07
C CYS A 208 -7.48 -15.73 6.36
N TRP A 209 -6.85 -16.86 6.03
CA TRP A 209 -7.45 -17.89 5.20
C TRP A 209 -8.61 -18.60 5.93
N GLY A 210 -8.45 -18.85 7.23
CA GLY A 210 -9.30 -19.79 7.96
C GLY A 210 -9.02 -21.20 7.44
N ALA A 211 -8.18 -21.97 8.15
CA ALA A 211 -8.02 -23.39 7.82
C ALA A 211 -9.41 -24.05 7.76
N PRO A 212 -9.67 -24.97 6.80
CA PRO A 212 -10.95 -25.66 6.76
C PRO A 212 -11.15 -26.34 8.12
N ASP A 213 -12.34 -26.19 8.69
CA ASP A 213 -12.71 -26.87 9.93
C ASP A 213 -12.36 -28.36 9.78
N LYS A 214 -11.55 -28.91 10.69
CA LYS A 214 -11.13 -30.33 10.67
C LYS A 214 -12.28 -31.30 10.96
N THR A 215 -13.53 -30.84 10.85
CA THR A 215 -14.73 -31.48 11.39
C THR A 215 -15.62 -32.13 10.33
N MET A 216 -15.09 -32.39 9.14
CA MET A 216 -15.76 -33.24 8.14
C MET A 216 -14.77 -34.28 7.58
N LEU A 217 -14.50 -35.29 8.41
CA LEU A 217 -13.99 -36.60 8.00
C LEU A 217 -14.89 -37.66 8.67
#